data_AF-A0A4P5XY86-F1
#
_entry.id   AF-A0A4P5XY86-F1
#
_cell.length_a   1.000
_cell.length_b   1.000
_cell.length_c   1.000
_cell.angle_alpha   90.00
_cell.angle_beta   90.00
_cell.angle_gamma   90.00
#
_symmetry.space_group_name_H-M   'P 1'
#
loop_
_entity.id
_entity.type
_entity.pdbx_description
1 polymer ?
#
loop_
_entity_poly.entity_id
_entity_poly.type
_entity_poly.pdbx_seq_one_letter_code
_entity_poly.pdbx_strand_id
1 'polypeptide(L)'
;MPKAFFRMECGADVSAITDETQLAKLTSRLEKMRDGTERPVFFWPSGCVVEGPVAEHILACGIGLPVDDASAKEVGMTPDDFKRVQVVYDATLARIKHEDMDLFRAGAIIGYDDDGRYLRGPNWAQHAATIGEDDEDEDEDK
;
A
#
# COMPACT_ATOMS: atom_id res chain seq x y z
N MET A 1 -20.85 -13.35 3.35
CA MET A 1 -19.55 -13.84 2.84
C MET A 1 -18.84 -12.62 2.32
N PRO A 2 -17.70 -12.26 2.91
CA PRO A 2 -17.10 -10.95 2.68
C PRO A 2 -16.52 -10.89 1.27
N LYS A 3 -16.66 -9.72 0.66
CA LYS A 3 -16.15 -9.43 -0.69
C LYS A 3 -15.24 -8.22 -0.67
N ALA A 4 -14.10 -8.35 -1.33
CA ALA A 4 -13.10 -7.30 -1.43
C ALA A 4 -12.76 -7.02 -2.89
N PHE A 5 -12.64 -5.75 -3.25
CA PHE A 5 -11.91 -5.31 -4.43
C PHE A 5 -10.42 -5.35 -4.15
N PHE A 6 -9.67 -5.96 -5.06
CA PHE A 6 -8.23 -5.86 -5.08
C PHE A 6 -7.77 -4.52 -5.65
N ARG A 7 -6.90 -3.83 -4.90
CA ARG A 7 -6.07 -2.77 -5.47
C ARG A 7 -4.89 -3.42 -6.22
N MET A 8 -4.39 -2.76 -7.26
CA MET A 8 -3.44 -3.30 -8.26
C MET A 8 -2.33 -4.24 -7.75
N GLU A 9 -2.04 -5.28 -8.55
CA GLU A 9 -0.80 -6.09 -8.65
C GLU A 9 -0.07 -6.46 -7.34
N CYS A 10 -0.79 -6.90 -6.32
CA CYS A 10 -0.13 -7.56 -5.18
C CYS A 10 0.12 -9.03 -5.51
N GLY A 11 1.36 -9.50 -5.27
CA GLY A 11 1.69 -10.92 -5.37
C GLY A 11 0.79 -11.75 -4.46
N ALA A 12 0.22 -12.82 -4.99
CA ALA A 12 -0.65 -13.74 -4.28
C ALA A 12 0.14 -14.99 -3.87
N ASP A 13 0.07 -15.35 -2.59
CA ASP A 13 0.54 -16.66 -2.14
C ASP A 13 -0.49 -17.71 -2.50
N VAL A 14 -0.25 -18.41 -3.61
CA VAL A 14 -1.11 -19.48 -4.11
C VAL A 14 -1.26 -20.63 -3.13
N SER A 15 -0.33 -20.83 -2.19
CA SER A 15 -0.42 -21.90 -1.20
C SER A 15 -1.47 -21.63 -0.12
N ALA A 16 -1.80 -20.36 0.09
CA ALA A 16 -2.82 -19.93 1.06
C ALA A 16 -4.25 -19.91 0.47
N ILE A 17 -4.38 -20.06 -0.86
CA ILE A 17 -5.67 -20.02 -1.56
C ILE A 17 -6.18 -21.46 -1.74
N THR A 18 -7.07 -21.89 -0.84
CA THR A 18 -7.66 -23.24 -0.90
C THR A 18 -8.89 -23.33 -1.80
N ASP A 19 -9.42 -22.20 -2.27
CA ASP A 19 -10.62 -22.12 -3.11
C ASP A 19 -10.24 -22.04 -4.60
N GLU A 20 -10.60 -23.09 -5.35
CA GLU A 20 -10.34 -23.21 -6.79
C GLU A 20 -10.95 -22.06 -7.61
N THR A 21 -12.08 -21.49 -7.17
CA THR A 21 -12.71 -20.35 -7.86
C THR A 21 -11.91 -19.07 -7.71
N GLN A 22 -11.19 -18.89 -6.60
CA GLN A 22 -10.30 -17.75 -6.39
C GLN A 22 -8.98 -17.93 -7.15
N LEU A 23 -8.48 -19.17 -7.23
CA LEU A 23 -7.31 -19.51 -8.05
C LEU A 23 -7.54 -19.19 -9.53
N ALA A 24 -8.75 -19.45 -10.05
CA ALA A 24 -9.11 -19.16 -11.43
C ALA A 24 -9.11 -17.66 -11.78
N LYS A 25 -9.13 -16.77 -10.78
CA LYS A 25 -9.07 -15.31 -10.98
C LYS A 25 -7.63 -14.77 -11.03
N LEU A 26 -6.63 -15.62 -10.77
CA LEU A 26 -5.23 -15.22 -10.79
C LEU A 26 -4.72 -15.08 -12.23
N THR A 27 -3.85 -14.10 -12.42
CA THR A 27 -2.98 -13.96 -13.58
C THR A 27 -1.55 -14.23 -13.15
N SER A 28 -0.65 -14.55 -14.09
CA SER A 28 0.77 -14.69 -13.82
C SER A 28 1.60 -13.79 -14.72
N ARG A 29 2.76 -13.37 -14.21
CA ARG A 29 3.83 -12.75 -14.98
C ARG A 29 5.15 -13.40 -14.59
N LEU A 30 6.10 -13.43 -15.52
CA LEU A 30 7.45 -13.86 -15.20
C LEU A 30 8.19 -12.70 -14.53
N GLU A 31 8.71 -12.92 -13.32
CA GLU A 31 9.60 -11.98 -12.66
C GLU A 31 10.99 -12.59 -12.48
N LYS A 32 11.99 -11.74 -12.68
CA LYS A 32 13.39 -12.09 -12.43
C LYS A 32 13.70 -11.93 -10.94
N MET A 33 14.01 -13.04 -10.30
CA MET A 33 14.38 -13.11 -8.90
C MET A 33 15.81 -12.60 -8.68
N ARG A 34 16.17 -12.35 -7.40
CA ARG A 34 17.52 -11.90 -7.01
C ARG A 34 18.63 -12.89 -7.39
N ASP A 35 18.30 -14.18 -7.44
CA ASP A 35 19.21 -15.26 -7.87
C ASP A 35 19.38 -15.35 -9.40
N GLY A 36 18.71 -14.48 -10.16
CA GLY A 36 18.72 -14.45 -11.62
C GLY A 36 17.76 -15.43 -12.28
N THR A 37 17.05 -16.27 -11.52
CA THR A 37 16.02 -17.17 -12.06
C THR A 37 14.74 -16.40 -12.39
N GLU A 38 14.06 -16.79 -13.46
CA GLU A 38 12.72 -16.29 -13.75
C GLU A 38 11.69 -17.26 -13.17
N ARG A 39 10.72 -16.73 -12.42
CA ARG A 39 9.65 -17.53 -11.84
C ARG A 39 8.30 -16.86 -12.10
N PRO A 40 7.23 -17.65 -12.33
CA PRO A 40 5.90 -17.09 -12.40
C PRO A 40 5.51 -16.53 -11.03
N VAL A 41 5.20 -15.25 -11.00
CA VAL A 41 4.55 -14.60 -9.87
C VAL A 41 3.07 -14.49 -10.21
N PHE A 42 2.24 -15.10 -9.38
CA PHE A 42 0.79 -15.03 -9.50
C PHE A 42 0.28 -13.80 -8.75
N PHE A 43 -0.71 -13.13 -9.33
CA PHE A 43 -1.33 -11.95 -8.74
C PHE A 43 -2.79 -11.85 -9.18
N TRP A 44 -3.61 -11.18 -8.37
CA TRP A 44 -4.94 -10.77 -8.81
C TRP A 44 -4.85 -9.45 -9.59
N PRO A 45 -5.45 -9.36 -10.79
CA PRO A 45 -5.43 -8.13 -11.56
C PRO A 45 -6.23 -7.03 -10.86
N SER A 46 -5.94 -5.78 -11.21
CA SER A 46 -6.67 -4.62 -10.71
C SER A 46 -8.18 -4.76 -10.95
N GLY A 47 -8.98 -4.43 -9.93
CA GLY A 47 -10.45 -4.51 -10.01
C GLY A 47 -11.01 -5.92 -9.84
N CYS A 48 -10.17 -6.93 -9.55
CA CYS A 48 -10.63 -8.27 -9.23
C CYS A 48 -11.45 -8.25 -7.93
N VAL A 49 -12.61 -8.92 -7.93
CA VAL A 49 -13.40 -9.16 -6.72
C VAL A 49 -13.06 -10.54 -6.17
N VAL A 50 -12.56 -10.55 -4.93
CA VAL A 50 -12.22 -11.75 -4.19
C VAL A 50 -13.25 -11.95 -3.08
N GLU A 51 -13.64 -13.20 -2.86
CA GLU A 51 -14.66 -13.58 -1.87
C GLU A 51 -14.12 -14.67 -0.93
N GLY A 52 -14.71 -14.77 0.26
CA GLY A 52 -14.43 -15.82 1.23
C GLY A 52 -13.36 -15.43 2.26
N PRO A 53 -12.78 -16.39 3.01
CA PRO A 53 -11.86 -16.09 4.11
C PRO A 53 -10.61 -15.31 3.68
N VAL A 54 -10.16 -15.50 2.44
CA VAL A 54 -9.03 -14.74 1.89
C VAL A 54 -9.39 -13.25 1.72
N ALA A 55 -10.64 -12.91 1.42
CA ALA A 55 -11.12 -11.53 1.32
C ALA A 55 -11.04 -10.80 2.66
N GLU A 56 -11.32 -11.48 3.78
CA GLU A 56 -11.14 -10.91 5.12
C GLU A 56 -9.68 -10.53 5.38
N HIS A 57 -8.75 -11.40 5.00
CA HIS A 57 -7.33 -11.15 5.16
C HIS A 57 -6.85 -9.97 4.28
N ILE A 58 -7.30 -9.93 3.02
CA ILE A 58 -7.02 -8.83 2.08
C ILE A 58 -7.48 -7.49 2.65
N LEU A 59 -8.67 -7.46 3.25
CA LEU A 59 -9.25 -6.28 3.87
C LEU A 59 -8.50 -5.87 5.14
N ALA A 60 -8.20 -6.82 6.02
CA ALA A 60 -7.46 -6.58 7.26
C ALA A 60 -6.03 -6.05 7.03
N CYS A 61 -5.38 -6.48 5.93
CA CYS A 61 -4.05 -6.02 5.56
C CYS A 61 -4.02 -4.72 4.73
N GLY A 62 -5.18 -4.13 4.41
CA GLY A 62 -5.26 -2.91 3.58
C GLY A 62 -4.91 -3.10 2.10
N ILE A 63 -4.81 -4.36 1.65
CA ILE A 63 -4.49 -4.74 0.27
C ILE A 63 -5.67 -4.43 -0.67
N GLY A 64 -6.90 -4.56 -0.15
CA GLY A 64 -8.13 -4.32 -0.87
C GLY A 64 -9.10 -3.41 -0.13
N LEU A 65 -10.22 -3.11 -0.78
CA LEU A 65 -11.34 -2.36 -0.22
C LEU A 65 -12.60 -3.21 -0.21
N PRO A 66 -13.51 -3.01 0.76
CA PRO A 66 -14.80 -3.70 0.74
C PRO A 66 -15.56 -3.31 -0.54
N VAL A 67 -16.24 -4.28 -1.15
CA VAL A 67 -17.03 -4.03 -2.37
C VAL A 67 -18.26 -3.18 -2.07
N ASP A 68 -18.81 -3.34 -0.87
CA ASP A 68 -20.02 -2.69 -0.38
C ASP A 68 -20.02 -2.60 1.16
N ASP A 69 -20.99 -1.85 1.70
CA ASP A 69 -21.17 -1.66 3.16
C ASP A 69 -21.42 -2.97 3.90
N ALA A 70 -22.04 -3.96 3.24
CA ALA A 70 -22.29 -5.27 3.83
C ALA A 70 -20.97 -6.02 4.09
N SER A 71 -20.05 -5.98 3.12
CA SER A 71 -18.71 -6.56 3.22
C SER A 71 -17.87 -5.85 4.27
N ALA A 72 -17.95 -4.52 4.34
CA ALA A 72 -17.28 -3.72 5.37
C ALA A 72 -17.73 -4.12 6.79
N LYS A 73 -19.05 -4.31 6.97
CA LYS A 73 -19.65 -4.68 8.24
C LYS A 73 -19.27 -6.10 8.68
N GLU A 74 -19.16 -7.06 7.75
CA GLU A 74 -18.76 -8.43 8.08
C GLU A 74 -17.34 -8.51 8.64
N VAL A 75 -16.42 -7.66 8.16
CA VAL A 75 -15.04 -7.59 8.67
C VAL A 75 -14.93 -6.77 9.97
N GLY A 76 -15.98 -6.04 10.34
CA GLY A 76 -16.03 -5.28 11.60
C GLY A 76 -15.13 -4.04 11.63
N MET A 77 -14.69 -3.57 10.46
CA MET A 77 -13.84 -2.38 10.33
C MET A 77 -14.66 -1.17 9.92
N THR A 78 -14.34 0.00 10.47
CA THR A 78 -14.96 1.26 10.07
C THR A 78 -14.31 1.80 8.78
N PRO A 79 -14.95 2.72 8.05
CA PRO A 79 -14.33 3.39 6.90
C PRO A 79 -12.97 4.03 7.22
N ASP A 80 -12.79 4.55 8.43
CA ASP A 80 -11.52 5.15 8.84
C ASP A 80 -10.46 4.10 9.17
N ASP A 81 -10.85 2.91 9.64
CA ASP A 81 -9.92 1.79 9.81
C ASP A 81 -9.39 1.31 8.47
N PHE A 82 -10.26 1.21 7.45
CA PHE A 82 -9.83 0.90 6.08
C PHE A 82 -8.81 1.92 5.55
N LYS A 83 -9.07 3.22 5.74
CA LYS A 83 -8.09 4.26 5.36
C LYS A 83 -6.76 4.07 6.09
N ARG A 84 -6.79 3.79 7.39
CA ARG A 84 -5.56 3.60 8.19
C ARG A 84 -4.74 2.40 7.69
N VAL A 85 -5.37 1.25 7.49
CA VAL A 85 -4.63 0.06 7.01
C VAL A 85 -4.13 0.24 5.58
N GLN A 86 -4.88 0.95 4.73
CA GLN A 86 -4.42 1.29 3.39
C GLN A 86 -3.20 2.20 3.39
N VAL A 87 -3.15 3.20 4.27
CA VAL A 87 -1.97 4.08 4.38
C VAL A 87 -0.75 3.28 4.84
N VAL A 88 -0.92 2.35 5.78
CA VAL A 88 0.18 1.47 6.23
C VAL A 88 0.63 0.56 5.09
N TYR A 89 -0.31 0.01 4.33
CA TYR A 89 -0.03 -0.82 3.18
C TYR A 89 0.75 -0.05 2.09
N ASP A 90 0.28 1.13 1.71
CA ASP A 90 0.93 1.99 0.71
C ASP A 90 2.34 2.42 1.18
N ALA A 91 2.49 2.76 2.46
CA ALA A 91 3.79 3.07 3.06
C ALA A 91 4.76 1.88 3.00
N THR A 92 4.26 0.67 3.22
CA THR A 92 5.04 -0.57 3.14
C THR A 92 5.52 -0.81 1.71
N LEU A 93 4.67 -0.62 0.70
CA LEU A 93 5.04 -0.74 -0.71
C LEU A 93 6.10 0.30 -1.11
N ALA A 94 5.94 1.53 -0.64
CA ALA A 94 6.89 2.62 -0.87
C ALA A 94 8.17 2.52 -0.01
N ARG A 95 8.28 1.48 0.85
CA ARG A 95 9.39 1.25 1.78
C ARG A 95 9.68 2.44 2.69
N ILE A 96 8.63 3.16 3.09
CA ILE A 96 8.71 4.30 3.99
C ILE A 96 9.29 3.86 5.33
N LYS A 97 10.32 4.57 5.77
CA LYS A 97 10.90 4.36 7.11
C LYS A 97 9.92 4.83 8.17
N HIS A 98 9.99 4.22 9.35
CA HIS A 98 9.09 4.57 10.46
C HIS A 98 9.16 6.06 10.84
N GLU A 99 10.36 6.64 10.83
CA GLU A 99 10.62 8.06 11.13
C GLU A 99 9.97 9.03 10.12
N ASP A 100 9.75 8.57 8.88
CA ASP A 100 9.17 9.37 7.80
C ASP A 100 7.66 9.14 7.61
N MET A 101 7.02 8.36 8.50
CA MET A 101 5.61 8.01 8.37
C MET A 101 4.69 9.22 8.40
N ASP A 102 5.01 10.24 9.19
CA ASP A 102 4.19 11.45 9.27
C ASP A 102 4.33 12.32 8.01
N LEU A 103 5.52 12.36 7.41
CA LEU A 103 5.75 12.98 6.09
C LEU A 103 4.94 12.28 5.00
N PHE A 104 4.91 10.95 5.02
CA PHE A 104 4.13 10.15 4.08
C PHE A 104 2.63 10.34 4.27
N ARG A 105 2.13 10.29 5.52
CA ARG A 105 0.72 10.55 5.86
C ARG A 105 0.27 11.95 5.47
N ALA A 106 1.16 12.93 5.61
CA ALA A 106 0.91 14.30 5.17
C ALA A 106 0.94 14.44 3.63
N GLY A 107 1.35 13.41 2.88
CA GLY A 107 1.53 13.46 1.43
C GLY A 107 2.72 14.33 1.01
N ALA A 108 3.64 14.63 1.92
CA ALA A 108 4.86 15.38 1.63
C ALA A 108 5.85 14.52 0.84
N ILE A 109 5.94 13.22 1.14
CA ILE A 109 6.76 12.25 0.40
C ILE A 109 5.92 11.08 -0.12
N ILE A 110 6.37 10.45 -1.20
CA ILE A 110 5.74 9.25 -1.78
C ILE A 110 6.67 8.02 -1.79
N GLY A 111 7.92 8.18 -1.34
CA GLY A 111 8.94 7.13 -1.37
C GLY A 111 10.34 7.71 -1.39
N TYR A 112 11.30 6.90 -1.84
CA TYR A 112 12.69 7.30 -2.02
C TYR A 112 13.17 6.98 -3.44
N ASP A 113 14.13 7.76 -3.93
CA ASP A 113 14.90 7.41 -5.13
C ASP A 113 15.98 6.35 -4.82
N ASP A 114 16.74 5.96 -5.84
CA ASP A 114 17.80 4.96 -5.71
C ASP A 114 18.96 5.42 -4.79
N ASP A 115 19.11 6.73 -4.60
CA ASP A 115 20.11 7.33 -3.69
C ASP A 115 19.57 7.48 -2.25
N GLY A 116 18.30 7.13 -2.02
CA GLY A 116 17.63 7.26 -0.73
C GLY A 116 17.11 8.67 -0.41
N ARG A 117 17.05 9.58 -1.39
CA ARG A 117 16.45 10.92 -1.23
C ARG A 117 14.94 10.84 -1.36
N TYR A 118 14.24 11.76 -0.69
CA TYR A 118 12.78 11.82 -0.75
C TYR A 118 12.25 12.07 -2.17
N LEU A 119 11.38 11.17 -2.63
CA LEU A 119 10.49 11.44 -3.75
C LEU A 119 9.35 12.33 -3.23
N ARG A 120 9.32 13.56 -3.75
CA ARG A 120 8.39 14.61 -3.32
C ARG A 120 6.97 14.25 -3.72
N GLY A 121 6.07 14.33 -2.74
CA GLY A 121 4.64 14.14 -2.92
C GLY A 121 3.88 15.44 -3.22
N PRO A 122 2.56 15.35 -3.42
CA PRO A 122 1.71 16.50 -3.77
C PRO A 122 1.77 17.65 -2.76
N ASN A 123 2.01 17.36 -1.48
CA ASN A 123 2.03 18.35 -0.41
C ASN A 123 3.45 18.81 -0.02
N TRP A 124 4.47 18.45 -0.80
CA TRP A 124 5.86 18.83 -0.50
C TRP A 124 6.04 20.34 -0.33
N ALA A 125 5.38 21.16 -1.15
CA ALA A 125 5.52 22.62 -1.07
C ALA A 125 5.02 23.20 0.28
N GLN A 126 3.96 22.63 0.85
CA GLN A 126 3.43 23.04 2.16
C GLN A 126 4.41 22.65 3.27
N HIS A 127 4.97 21.44 3.17
CA HIS A 127 5.97 20.95 4.11
C HIS A 127 7.28 21.76 4.06
N ALA A 128 7.75 22.09 2.86
CA ALA A 128 8.95 22.91 2.67
C ALA A 128 8.77 24.33 3.24
N ALA A 129 7.57 24.92 3.17
CA ALA A 129 7.28 26.20 3.78
C ALA A 129 7.38 26.16 5.31
N THR A 130 6.93 25.07 5.94
CA THR A 130 7.07 24.89 7.40
C THR A 130 8.51 24.62 7.87
N ILE A 131 9.39 24.12 7.01
CA ILE A 131 10.82 23.95 7.34
C ILE A 131 11.61 25.22 7.03
N GLY A 132 11.25 25.93 5.96
CA GLY A 132 11.87 27.19 5.56
C GLY A 132 11.56 28.38 6.47
N GLU A 133 10.70 28.22 7.48
CA GLU A 133 10.52 29.22 8.56
C GLU A 133 11.53 29.03 9.72
N ASP A 134 12.28 27.92 9.77
CA ASP A 134 13.30 27.66 10.82
C ASP A 134 14.75 27.92 10.35
N ASP A 135 14.99 28.21 9.06
CA ASP A 135 16.32 28.43 8.46
C ASP A 135 16.65 29.94 8.23
N GLU A 136 15.86 30.88 8.76
CA GLU A 136 16.09 32.33 8.59
C GLU A 136 16.73 33.04 9.81
N ASP A 137 17.33 32.34 10.78
CA ASP A 137 18.03 32.95 11.92
C ASP A 137 19.46 32.39 12.19
N GLU A 138 20.29 32.23 11.15
CA GLU A 138 21.77 32.15 11.32
C GLU A 138 22.50 33.18 10.44
N ASP A 139 22.11 34.45 10.54
CA ASP A 139 22.94 35.60 10.17
C ASP A 139 22.95 36.61 11.32
N GLU A 140 23.67 36.32 12.42
CA GLU A 140 24.13 37.38 13.34
C GLU A 140 25.53 37.07 13.92
N ASP A 141 26.51 37.76 13.33
CA ASP A 141 27.73 38.28 13.92
C ASP A 141 28.66 37.36 14.74
N LYS A 142 29.84 37.05 14.17
CA LYS A 142 31.16 37.47 14.73
C LYS A 142 32.35 37.21 13.81
#